data_AF-A0A9E2UK11-F1
#
_entry.id   AF-A0A9E2UK11-F1
#
_cell.length_a   1.000
_cell.length_b   1.000
_cell.length_c   1.000
_cell.angle_alpha   90.00
_cell.angle_beta   90.00
_cell.angle_gamma   90.00
#
_symmetry.space_group_name_H-M   'P 1'
#
loop_
_entity.id
_entity.type
_entity.pdbx_description
1 polymer ?
#
loop_
_entity_poly.entity_id
_entity_poly.type
_entity_poly.pdbx_seq_one_letter_code
_entity_poly.pdbx_strand_id
1 'polypeptide(L)' 'MQYAVADVNPHDRYKMLAGFVLPRPIAWVTTLGPTGIVNAAPFSFFNVFAEDPPLVMFAANKRPDGRLKDTWVNI' A
#
# COMPACT_ATOMS: atom_id res chain seq x y z
N MET A 1 13.22 23.59 -6.27
CA MET A 1 13.09 22.44 -7.18
C MET A 1 11.60 22.16 -7.32
N GLN A 2 11.03 22.39 -8.51
CA GLN A 2 9.63 22.12 -8.81
C GLN A 2 9.58 20.94 -9.78
N TYR A 3 8.81 19.91 -9.46
CA TYR A 3 8.63 18.74 -10.32
C TYR A 3 7.21 18.74 -10.86
N ALA A 4 7.03 18.85 -12.17
CA ALA A 4 5.74 18.60 -12.77
C ALA A 4 5.49 17.09 -12.83
N VAL A 5 4.30 16.63 -12.42
CA VAL A 5 3.94 15.20 -12.39
C VAL A 5 4.08 14.54 -13.76
N ALA A 6 3.82 15.30 -14.83
CA ALA A 6 3.95 14.85 -16.22
C ALA A 6 5.40 14.51 -16.61
N ASP A 7 6.38 15.15 -15.98
CA ASP A 7 7.80 15.02 -16.33
C ASP A 7 8.52 13.90 -15.54
N VAL A 8 7.83 13.29 -14.57
CA VAL A 8 8.39 12.25 -13.70
C VAL A 8 7.73 10.91 -14.00
N ASN A 9 8.52 9.91 -14.38
CA ASN A 9 7.99 8.57 -14.64
C ASN A 9 7.38 7.92 -13.37
N PRO A 10 6.50 6.91 -13.48
CA PRO A 10 5.81 6.33 -12.32
C PRO A 10 6.73 5.80 -11.22
N HIS A 11 7.88 5.22 -11.59
CA HIS A 11 8.81 4.64 -10.64
C HIS A 11 9.53 5.73 -9.82
N ASP A 12 9.92 6.82 -10.46
CA ASP A 12 10.56 7.93 -9.76
C ASP A 12 9.57 8.70 -8.90
N ARG A 13 8.29 8.82 -9.32
CA ARG A 13 7.22 9.34 -8.46
C ARG A 13 7.06 8.50 -7.19
N TYR A 14 7.07 7.18 -7.30
CA TYR A 14 7.04 6.28 -6.14
C TYR A 14 8.23 6.55 -5.21
N LYS A 15 9.44 6.62 -5.75
CA LYS A 15 10.65 6.89 -4.95
C LYS A 15 10.58 8.23 -4.24
N MET A 16 10.12 9.27 -4.92
CA MET A 16 9.98 10.62 -4.35
C MET A 16 8.98 10.62 -3.19
N LEU A 17 7.77 10.07 -3.39
CA LEU A 17 6.76 9.99 -2.32
C LEU A 17 7.26 9.14 -1.14
N ALA A 18 7.84 7.97 -1.42
CA ALA A 18 8.41 7.10 -0.39
C ALA A 18 9.65 7.69 0.29
N GLY A 19 10.33 8.66 -0.32
CA GLY A 19 11.46 9.39 0.24
C GLY A 19 11.05 10.64 1.03
N PHE A 20 9.94 11.28 0.70
CA PHE A 20 9.46 12.48 1.38
C PHE A 20 8.50 12.21 2.53
N VAL A 21 7.74 11.11 2.47
CA VAL A 21 6.80 10.72 3.53
C VAL A 21 7.46 9.64 4.39
N LEU A 22 8.14 10.08 5.45
CA LEU A 22 8.90 9.25 6.39
C LEU A 22 8.81 9.83 7.82
N PRO A 23 8.92 8.98 8.87
CA PRO A 23 8.89 7.51 8.83
C PRO A 23 7.48 7.00 8.47
N ARG A 24 7.39 5.80 7.88
CA ARG A 24 6.11 5.15 7.58
C ARG A 24 5.85 3.96 8.51
N PRO A 25 4.75 3.95 9.27
CA PRO A 25 4.34 2.75 9.98
C PRO A 25 4.07 1.62 8.99
N ILE A 26 4.35 0.38 9.41
CA ILE A 26 4.19 -0.82 8.57
C ILE A 26 3.04 -1.64 9.14
N ALA A 27 1.96 -1.78 8.38
CA ALA A 27 0.89 -2.72 8.69
C ALA A 27 1.25 -4.11 8.15
N TRP A 28 1.35 -5.10 9.04
CA TRP A 28 1.34 -6.51 8.65
C TRP A 28 -0.10 -6.97 8.54
N VAL A 29 -0.58 -7.14 7.30
CA VAL A 29 -1.97 -7.51 7.04
C VAL A 29 -2.02 -9.01 6.75
N THR A 30 -2.74 -9.75 7.61
CA THR A 30 -3.07 -11.15 7.40
C THR A 30 -4.45 -11.29 6.79
N THR A 31 -4.61 -12.22 5.85
CA THR A 31 -5.88 -12.51 5.16
C THR A 31 -6.00 -14.01 4.93
N LEU A 32 -7.22 -14.52 4.80
CA LEU A 32 -7.49 -15.92 4.47
C LEU A 32 -7.93 -16.03 3.02
N GLY A 33 -7.26 -16.90 2.24
CA GLY A 33 -7.69 -17.20 0.89
C GLY A 33 -8.92 -18.12 0.85
N PRO A 34 -9.51 -18.34 -0.34
CA PRO A 34 -10.71 -19.18 -0.50
C PRO A 34 -10.53 -20.63 -0.01
N THR A 35 -9.30 -21.12 0.04
CA THR A 35 -8.94 -22.47 0.51
C THR A 35 -8.55 -22.51 1.98
N GLY A 36 -8.70 -21.40 2.72
CA GLY A 36 -8.28 -21.28 4.12
C GLY A 36 -6.78 -21.06 4.32
N ILE A 37 -6.00 -20.94 3.24
CA ILE A 37 -4.56 -20.63 3.32
C ILE A 37 -4.37 -19.20 3.83
N VAL A 38 -3.54 -19.05 4.87
CA VAL A 38 -3.15 -17.75 5.43
C VAL A 38 -2.16 -17.05 4.51
N ASN A 39 -2.47 -15.82 4.13
CA ASN A 39 -1.55 -14.88 3.49
C ASN A 39 -1.17 -13.76 4.49
N ALA A 40 0.09 -13.34 4.51
CA ALA A 40 0.59 -12.24 5.33
C ALA A 40 1.52 -11.34 4.50
N ALA A 41 1.25 -10.04 4.47
CA ALA A 41 2.07 -9.09 3.70
C ALA A 41 2.22 -7.74 4.42
N PRO A 42 3.42 -7.11 4.33
CA PRO A 42 3.66 -5.78 4.89
C PRO A 42 3.25 -4.66 3.93
N PHE A 43 2.62 -3.60 4.47
CA PHE A 43 2.22 -2.39 3.75
C PHE A 43 2.67 -1.14 4.49
N SER A 44 3.52 -0.32 3.85
CA SER A 44 3.99 0.95 4.42
C SER A 44 3.16 2.16 3.99
N PHE A 45 2.21 2.00 3.06
CA PHE A 45 1.24 3.05 2.73
C PHE A 45 0.04 2.86 3.65
N PHE A 46 0.25 3.07 4.96
CA PHE A 46 -0.72 2.80 6.01
C PHE A 46 -0.84 4.01 6.96
N ASN A 47 -2.06 4.33 7.40
CA ASN A 47 -2.31 5.33 8.43
C ASN A 47 -3.66 5.12 9.13
N VAL A 48 -3.82 5.73 10.31
CA VAL A 48 -5.13 5.93 10.96
C VAL A 48 -5.91 6.99 10.19
N PHE A 49 -7.23 6.79 10.05
CA PHE A 49 -8.10 7.68 9.29
C PHE A 49 -9.14 8.40 10.16
N ALA A 50 -9.75 7.68 11.12
CA ALA A 50 -10.71 8.25 12.05
C ALA A 50 -10.72 7.44 13.36
N GLU A 51 -11.13 8.09 14.46
CA GLU A 51 -11.31 7.47 15.77
C GLU A 51 -12.76 7.02 16.04
N ASP A 52 -13.75 7.71 15.47
CA ASP A 52 -15.17 7.38 15.62
C ASP A 52 -15.96 7.54 14.29
N PRO A 53 -16.30 6.43 13.59
CA PRO A 53 -15.89 5.07 13.92
C PRO A 53 -14.36 4.88 13.74
N PRO A 54 -13.73 3.92 14.44
CA PRO A 54 -12.31 3.67 14.30
C PRO A 54 -11.99 3.12 12.91
N LEU A 55 -11.32 3.93 12.09
CA LEU A 55 -10.95 3.61 10.71
C LEU A 55 -9.45 3.70 10.51
N VAL A 56 -8.92 2.74 9.76
CA VAL A 56 -7.55 2.75 9.24
C VAL A 56 -7.60 2.50 7.74
N MET A 57 -6.55 2.93 7.04
CA MET A 57 -6.41 2.65 5.62
C MET A 57 -5.00 2.17 5.30
N PHE A 58 -4.91 1.23 4.36
CA PHE A 58 -3.65 0.90 3.71
C PHE A 58 -3.84 0.75 2.21
N ALA A 59 -2.79 1.00 1.44
CA ALA A 59 -2.81 0.85 -0.02
C ALA A 59 -1.96 -0.33 -0.49
N ALA A 60 -2.53 -1.15 -1.39
CA ALA A 60 -1.86 -2.25 -2.05
C ALA A 60 -1.74 -1.98 -3.55
N ASN A 61 -0.50 -1.83 -4.04
CA ASN A 61 -0.26 -1.77 -5.48
C ASN A 61 -0.44 -3.15 -6.13
N LYS A 62 -0.76 -3.14 -7.42
CA LYS A 62 -0.68 -4.32 -8.29
C LYS A 62 0.75 -4.85 -8.33
N ARG A 63 0.88 -6.15 -8.63
CA ARG A 63 2.15 -6.79 -8.96
C ARG A 63 2.72 -6.19 -10.26
N PRO A 64 4.03 -6.34 -10.55
CA PRO A 64 4.63 -5.87 -11.80
C PRO A 64 3.96 -6.41 -13.07
N ASP A 65 3.36 -7.60 -12.98
CA ASP A 65 2.60 -8.25 -14.06
C ASP A 65 1.13 -7.80 -14.15
N GLY A 66 0.74 -6.79 -13.35
CA GLY A 66 -0.61 -6.23 -13.34
C GLY A 66 -1.63 -7.01 -12.50
N ARG A 67 -1.27 -8.17 -11.95
CA ARG A 67 -2.17 -8.95 -11.08
C ARG A 67 -2.36 -8.26 -9.73
N LEU A 68 -3.50 -8.54 -9.11
CA LEU A 68 -3.78 -8.12 -7.75
C LEU A 68 -2.90 -8.90 -6.75
N LYS A 69 -2.65 -8.30 -5.58
CA LYS A 69 -2.00 -9.00 -4.47
C LYS A 69 -3.02 -9.90 -3.78
N ASP A 70 -2.54 -10.97 -3.14
CA ASP A 70 -3.41 -11.94 -2.48
C ASP A 70 -4.23 -11.28 -1.37
N THR A 71 -3.64 -10.32 -0.64
CA THR A 71 -4.34 -9.48 0.35
C THR A 71 -5.57 -8.78 -0.24
N TRP A 72 -5.51 -8.34 -1.50
CA TRP A 72 -6.60 -7.64 -2.19
C TRP A 72 -7.64 -8.60 -2.76
N VAL A 73 -7.25 -9.83 -3.07
CA VAL A 73 -8.17 -10.88 -3.55
C VAL A 73 -8.95 -11.50 -2.39
N ASN A 74 -8.37 -11.47 -1.18
CA ASN A 74 -8.92 -12.10 0.02
C ASN A 74 -9.85 -11.18 0.85
N ILE A 75 -9.97 -9.89 0.52
CA ILE A 75 -10.81 -8.88 1.20
C ILE A 75 -11.87 -8.40 0.21
#